data_AF-A0A526QFN3-F1
#
_entry.id   AF-A0A526QFN3-F1
#
_cell.length_a   1.000
_cell.length_b   1.000
_cell.length_c   1.000
_cell.angle_alpha   90.00
_cell.angle_beta   90.00
_cell.angle_gamma   90.00
#
_symmetry.space_group_name_H-M   'P 1'
#
loop_
_entity.id
_entity.type
_entity.pdbx_description
1 polymer ?
#
loop_
_entity_poly.entity_id
_entity_poly.type
_entity_poly.pdbx_seq_one_letter_code
_entity_poly.pdbx_strand_id
1 'polypeptide(L)' 'MTRLPTEFPDFGLTPEQRREAVRGHYYEWPGMDGARGEIWCYSDRFSYRPGETVALHVSATAPQF' A
#
# COMPACT_ATOMS: atom_id res chain seq x y z
N MET A 1 5.86 30.38 -14.77
CA MET A 1 6.19 29.05 -14.19
C MET A 1 5.76 29.08 -12.74
N THR A 2 4.80 28.25 -12.34
CA THR A 2 4.29 28.21 -10.98
C THR A 2 5.26 27.42 -10.10
N ARG A 3 5.83 28.06 -9.08
CA ARG A 3 6.72 27.39 -8.11
C ARG A 3 5.87 26.46 -7.26
N LEU A 4 6.11 25.16 -7.35
CA LEU A 4 5.45 24.19 -6.46
C LEU A 4 6.02 24.35 -5.04
N PRO A 5 5.20 24.13 -4.00
CA PRO A 5 5.68 24.10 -2.62
C PRO A 5 6.78 23.04 -2.46
N THR A 6 7.86 23.41 -1.77
CA THR A 6 8.96 22.50 -1.41
C THR A 6 8.75 21.83 -0.07
N GLU A 7 7.71 22.23 0.68
CA GLU A 7 7.38 21.72 2.00
C GLU A 7 5.95 21.20 1.99
N PHE A 8 5.76 19.99 2.52
CA PHE A 8 4.45 19.37 2.66
C PHE A 8 3.91 19.64 4.07
N PRO A 9 2.65 20.07 4.22
CA PRO A 9 2.12 20.44 5.53
C PRO A 9 2.01 19.22 6.44
N ASP A 10 2.22 19.46 7.73
CA ASP A 10 2.33 18.41 8.73
C ASP A 10 0.99 17.89 9.28
N PHE A 11 -0.11 18.50 8.80
CA PHE A 11 -1.52 18.27 9.16
C PHE A 11 -1.84 18.26 10.66
N GLY A 12 -0.90 18.65 11.53
CA GLY A 12 -1.08 18.64 12.99
C GLY A 12 -1.19 17.22 13.58
N LEU A 13 -0.66 16.19 12.90
CA LEU A 13 -0.75 14.81 13.37
C LEU A 13 0.14 14.59 14.61
N THR A 14 -0.35 13.80 15.57
CA THR A 14 0.51 13.28 16.65
C THR A 14 1.59 12.34 16.06
N PRO A 15 2.69 12.07 16.79
CA PRO A 15 3.70 11.12 16.34
C PRO A 15 3.14 9.74 15.99
N GLU A 16 2.14 9.26 16.73
CA GLU A 16 1.48 7.97 16.47
C GLU A 16 0.61 8.02 15.21
N GLN A 17 -0.19 9.07 15.02
CA GLN A 17 -1.01 9.24 13.82
C GLN A 17 -0.15 9.36 12.56
N ARG A 18 1.00 10.03 12.63
CA ARG A 18 1.97 10.08 11.55
C ARG A 18 2.55 8.71 11.25
N ARG A 19 2.94 7.95 12.27
CA ARG A 19 3.45 6.58 12.11
C ARG A 19 2.42 5.71 11.40
N GLU A 20 1.16 5.81 11.80
CA GLU A 20 0.05 5.07 11.18
C GLU A 20 -0.19 5.51 9.73
N ALA A 21 -0.29 6.81 9.46
CA ALA A 21 -0.51 7.32 8.10
C ALA A 21 0.60 6.89 7.11
N VAL A 22 1.85 6.81 7.58
CA VAL A 22 3.01 6.44 6.76
C VAL A 22 3.22 4.93 6.70
N ARG A 23 2.99 4.19 7.79
CA ARG A 23 3.40 2.78 7.92
C ARG A 23 2.27 1.79 8.10
N GLY A 24 1.07 2.23 8.41
CA GLY A 24 -0.10 1.36 8.61
C GLY A 24 -0.46 0.56 7.35
N HIS A 25 -0.03 1.04 6.17
CA HIS A 25 -0.21 0.37 4.89
C HIS A 25 1.01 -0.42 4.41
N TYR A 26 2.07 -0.55 5.23
CA TYR A 26 3.22 -1.41 4.92
C TYR A 26 2.96 -2.82 5.44
N TYR A 27 2.15 -3.55 4.69
CA TYR A 27 1.83 -4.93 4.99
C TYR A 27 2.97 -5.86 4.54
N GLU A 28 3.59 -6.55 5.49
CA GLU A 28 4.72 -7.45 5.23
C GLU A 28 4.27 -8.89 4.94
N TRP A 29 3.11 -9.31 5.48
CA TRP A 29 2.49 -10.62 5.23
C TRP A 29 0.97 -10.56 5.44
N PRO A 30 0.20 -11.50 4.84
CA PRO A 30 -1.22 -11.64 5.11
C PRO A 30 -1.49 -12.08 6.57
N GLY A 31 -2.62 -11.65 7.13
CA GLY A 31 -3.10 -11.97 8.48
C GLY A 31 -2.91 -10.86 9.52
N MET A 32 -2.67 -9.61 9.09
CA MET A 32 -2.39 -8.49 10.00
C MET A 32 -3.66 -7.90 10.66
N ASP A 33 -4.84 -8.03 10.03
CA ASP A 33 -6.18 -7.70 10.58
C ASP A 33 -6.78 -8.86 11.41
N GLY A 34 -5.97 -9.84 11.80
CA GLY A 34 -6.35 -10.91 12.72
C GLY A 34 -7.36 -11.90 12.11
N ALA A 35 -8.56 -12.01 12.71
CA ALA A 35 -9.55 -13.02 12.33
C ALA A 35 -10.31 -12.71 11.03
N ARG A 36 -10.14 -11.50 10.47
CA ARG A 36 -10.73 -11.14 9.19
C ARG A 36 -9.88 -11.76 8.09
N GLY A 37 -10.52 -12.47 7.16
CA GLY A 37 -9.84 -12.99 5.98
C GLY A 37 -9.30 -11.83 5.14
N GLU A 38 -8.09 -11.97 4.62
CA GLU A 38 -7.44 -10.94 3.83
C GLU A 38 -7.02 -11.51 2.47
N ILE A 39 -7.08 -10.66 1.46
CA ILE A 39 -6.56 -10.94 0.12
C ILE A 39 -5.66 -9.77 -0.26
N TRP A 40 -4.42 -10.11 -0.63
CA TRP A 40 -3.39 -9.18 -1.07
C TRP A 40 -3.03 -9.49 -2.50
N CYS A 41 -2.75 -8.45 -3.29
CA CYS A 41 -2.11 -8.65 -4.58
C CYS A 41 -0.99 -7.63 -4.79
N TYR A 42 0.03 -8.06 -5.51
CA TYR A 42 1.11 -7.19 -5.96
C TYR A 42 1.48 -7.54 -7.39
N SER A 43 2.05 -6.58 -8.08
CA SER A 43 2.57 -6.74 -9.42
C SER A 43 4.08 -7.00 -9.39
N ASP A 44 4.61 -7.65 -10.43
CA ASP A 44 6.06 -7.91 -10.56
C ASP A 44 6.87 -6.63 -10.82
N ARG A 45 6.21 -5.53 -11.20
CA ARG A 45 6.83 -4.24 -11.55
C ARG A 45 6.03 -3.07 -11.01
N PHE A 46 6.71 -1.95 -10.82
CA PHE A 46 6.10 -0.67 -10.39
C PHE A 46 5.28 0.03 -11.49
N SER A 47 5.58 -0.22 -12.76
CA SER A 47 4.92 0.45 -13.88
C SER A 47 5.03 -0.36 -15.16
N TYR A 48 4.05 -0.18 -16.05
CA TYR A 48 3.94 -0.87 -17.34
C TYR A 48 3.70 0.15 -18.45
N ARG A 49 4.16 -0.18 -19.66
CA ARG A 49 3.83 0.54 -20.88
C ARG A 49 2.45 0.14 -21.40
N PRO A 50 1.81 0.98 -22.22
CA PRO A 50 0.58 0.61 -22.91
C PRO A 50 0.75 -0.69 -23.71
N GLY A 51 -0.17 -1.64 -23.50
CA GLY A 51 -0.17 -2.94 -24.18
C GLY A 51 0.65 -4.04 -23.49
N GLU A 52 1.37 -3.74 -22.41
CA GLU A 52 2.03 -4.78 -21.62
C GLU A 52 1.03 -5.53 -20.72
N THR A 53 1.31 -6.83 -20.51
CA THR A 53 0.57 -7.65 -19.55
C THR A 53 1.07 -7.39 -18.14
N VAL A 54 0.16 -7.09 -17.22
CA VAL A 54 0.43 -6.97 -15.79
C VAL A 54 0.32 -8.36 -15.15
N ALA A 55 1.42 -8.87 -14.60
CA ALA A 55 1.39 -10.08 -13.78
C ALA A 55 0.98 -9.71 -12.35
N LEU A 56 -0.08 -10.33 -11.83
CA LEU A 56 -0.53 -10.17 -10.46
C LEU A 56 -0.27 -11.44 -9.67
N HIS A 57 0.41 -11.30 -8.55
CA HIS A 57 0.61 -12.34 -7.55
C HIS A 57 -0.38 -12.11 -6.42
N VAL A 58 -1.18 -13.13 -6.10
CA VAL A 58 -2.22 -13.04 -5.07
C VAL A 58 -1.84 -13.92 -3.88
N SER A 59 -2.03 -13.40 -2.67
CA SER A 59 -1.89 -14.13 -1.42
C SER A 59 -3.15 -13.92 -0.60
N ALA A 60 -3.68 -14.99 -0.02
CA ALA A 60 -4.87 -14.95 0.80
C ALA A 60 -4.65 -15.72 2.10
N THR A 61 -5.31 -15.30 3.18
CA THR A 61 -5.36 -16.09 4.42
C THR A 61 -6.30 -17.29 4.30
N ALA A 62 -7.18 -17.29 3.29
CA ALA A 62 -8.04 -18.42 2.94
C ALA A 62 -7.36 -19.34 1.89
N PRO A 63 -7.57 -20.67 1.96
CA PRO A 63 -7.01 -21.61 0.98
C PRO A 63 -7.64 -21.49 -0.42
N GLN A 64 -8.73 -20.72 -0.56
CA GLN A 64 -9.46 -20.48 -1.81
C GLN A 64 -10.11 -19.09 -1.76
N PHE A 65 -10.17 -18.41 -2.92
CA PHE A 65 -10.78 -17.09 -3.12
C PHE A 65 -11.31 -16.93 -4.54
#